data_AF-A0A640TMW4-F1
#
_entry.id   AF-A0A640TMW4-F1
#
_cell.length_a   1.000
_cell.length_b   1.000
_cell.length_c   1.000
_cell.angle_alpha   90.00
_cell.angle_beta   90.00
_cell.angle_gamma   90.00
#
_symmetry.space_group_name_H-M   'P 1'
#
loop_
_entity.id
_entity.type
_entity.pdbx_description
1 polymer ?
#
loop_
_entity_poly.entity_id
_entity_poly.type
_entity_poly.pdbx_seq_one_letter_code
_entity_poly.pdbx_strand_id
1 'polypeptide(L)'
;MRDKVRTSHRGGALRRTAAAASLTLIAAAVPVALATPASASPGACTSYLAAKGYKVGPVAKRACAAAAGGEVPGDATCWHDLVDLGVKGNHAEEACGRA
;
A
#
# COMPACT_ATOMS: atom_id res chain seq x y z
N MET A 1 -18.93 -23.91 -12.89
CA MET A 1 -19.24 -23.19 -14.14
C MET A 1 -19.88 -21.86 -13.73
N ARG A 2 -19.19 -20.72 -13.87
CA ARG A 2 -19.55 -19.60 -14.80
C ARG A 2 -21.07 -19.38 -14.88
N ASP A 3 -21.67 -18.22 -14.64
CA ASP A 3 -21.25 -16.82 -14.59
C ASP A 3 -22.57 -16.01 -14.40
N LYS A 4 -22.48 -14.67 -14.38
CA LYS A 4 -23.56 -13.71 -14.69
C LYS A 4 -24.46 -13.26 -13.53
N VAL A 5 -24.51 -12.00 -13.08
CA VAL A 5 -24.48 -10.64 -13.71
C VAL A 5 -25.78 -9.93 -13.31
N ARG A 6 -25.67 -8.59 -13.15
CA ARG A 6 -26.73 -7.56 -12.92
C ARG A 6 -27.11 -7.40 -11.45
N THR A 7 -26.64 -6.40 -10.70
CA THR A 7 -26.51 -4.94 -10.97
C THR A 7 -27.74 -4.31 -11.63
N SER A 8 -28.62 -3.72 -10.81
CA SER A 8 -29.28 -2.43 -11.03
C SER A 8 -30.15 -2.10 -9.82
N HIS A 9 -29.80 -1.11 -8.99
CA HIS A 9 -29.99 0.34 -9.16
C HIS A 9 -31.45 0.82 -9.17
N ARG A 10 -31.63 1.92 -8.41
CA ARG A 10 -32.76 2.87 -8.34
C ARG A 10 -33.77 2.44 -7.27
N GLY A 11 -34.18 3.27 -6.31
CA GLY A 11 -34.14 4.73 -6.19
C GLY A 11 -35.42 5.13 -5.45
N GLY A 12 -35.41 6.26 -4.76
CA GLY A 12 -36.64 6.91 -4.30
C GLY A 12 -37.08 6.58 -2.87
N ALA A 13 -37.40 7.62 -2.14
CA ALA A 13 -37.63 7.63 -0.70
C ALA A 13 -38.96 7.01 -0.26
N LEU A 14 -38.89 6.39 0.94
CA LEU A 14 -39.89 6.31 2.00
C LEU A 14 -41.20 5.53 1.73
N ARG A 15 -41.37 4.40 2.42
CA ARG A 15 -42.53 4.14 3.31
C ARG A 15 -42.33 2.86 4.14
N ARG A 16 -42.70 3.00 5.41
CA ARG A 16 -42.62 2.04 6.51
C ARG A 16 -43.52 0.82 6.25
N THR A 17 -43.10 -0.38 6.65
CA THR A 17 -43.88 -1.31 7.49
C THR A 17 -43.02 -2.48 7.94
N ALA A 18 -43.23 -2.87 9.20
CA ALA A 18 -42.53 -3.90 9.93
C ALA A 18 -42.67 -5.31 9.33
N ALA A 19 -41.61 -6.09 9.42
CA ALA A 19 -41.67 -7.55 9.55
C ALA A 19 -40.36 -8.01 10.19
N ALA A 20 -40.45 -8.56 11.40
CA ALA A 20 -39.36 -9.29 12.02
C ALA A 20 -39.11 -10.57 11.21
N ALA A 21 -37.91 -10.68 10.64
CA ALA A 21 -37.39 -11.93 10.10
C ALA A 21 -35.98 -12.09 10.66
N SER A 22 -35.82 -13.08 11.53
CA SER A 22 -34.54 -13.50 12.08
C SER A 22 -33.62 -13.92 10.94
N LEU A 23 -32.68 -13.05 10.56
CA LEU A 23 -31.59 -13.44 9.67
C LEU A 23 -30.48 -14.02 10.55
N THR A 24 -30.29 -15.33 10.43
CA THR A 24 -29.05 -15.98 10.83
C THR A 24 -27.89 -15.20 10.20
N LEU A 25 -27.14 -14.46 11.02
CA LEU A 25 -25.86 -13.93 10.63
C LEU A 25 -24.94 -15.14 10.43
N ILE A 26 -24.90 -15.67 9.21
CA ILE A 26 -23.68 -16.29 8.75
C ILE A 26 -22.69 -15.13 8.74
N ALA A 27 -21.84 -15.08 9.77
CA ALA A 27 -20.65 -14.27 9.74
C ALA A 27 -19.80 -14.81 8.58
N ALA A 28 -20.13 -14.40 7.36
CA ALA A 28 -19.18 -14.41 6.28
C ALA A 28 -18.09 -13.46 6.75
N ALA A 29 -17.01 -14.03 7.28
CA ALA A 29 -15.77 -13.31 7.49
C ALA A 29 -15.42 -12.73 6.13
N VAL A 30 -15.78 -11.47 5.92
CA VAL A 30 -15.33 -10.67 4.80
C VAL A 30 -13.82 -10.81 4.86
N PRO A 31 -13.13 -11.28 3.81
CA PRO A 31 -11.71 -11.07 3.71
C PRO A 31 -11.58 -9.56 3.78
N VAL A 32 -11.17 -9.05 4.96
CA VAL A 32 -10.84 -7.66 5.14
C VAL A 32 -9.88 -7.39 4.01
N ALA A 33 -10.33 -6.62 3.02
CA ALA A 33 -9.50 -6.23 1.92
C ALA A 33 -8.22 -5.75 2.56
N LEU A 34 -7.12 -6.46 2.29
CA LEU A 34 -5.81 -6.04 2.71
C LEU A 34 -5.67 -4.65 2.10
N ALA A 35 -5.89 -3.61 2.91
CA ALA A 35 -5.49 -2.28 2.56
C ALA A 35 -3.99 -2.42 2.35
N THR A 36 -3.56 -2.55 1.09
CA THR A 36 -2.16 -2.38 0.74
C THR A 36 -1.77 -1.05 1.37
N PRO A 37 -0.74 -1.03 2.22
CA PRO A 37 -0.56 0.07 3.14
C PRO A 37 -0.53 1.38 2.38
N ALA A 38 -1.33 2.35 2.84
CA ALA A 38 -1.10 3.78 2.60
C ALA A 38 0.19 4.25 3.30
N SER A 39 0.90 3.34 3.98
CA SER A 39 2.22 3.52 4.52
C SER A 39 3.22 3.56 3.36
N ALA A 40 3.63 4.77 3.00
CA ALA A 40 5.05 5.02 2.76
C ALA A 40 5.80 4.18 3.80
N SER A 41 6.41 3.10 3.31
CA SER A 41 7.04 2.11 4.17
C SER A 41 8.41 1.76 3.63
N PRO A 42 9.38 1.45 4.50
CA PRO A 42 10.70 1.00 4.08
C PRO A 42 10.63 -0.20 3.12
N GLY A 43 9.56 -1.00 3.22
CA GLY A 43 9.23 -2.11 2.33
C GLY A 43 8.96 -1.70 0.88
N ALA A 44 8.28 -0.58 0.64
CA ALA A 44 8.00 -0.09 -0.71
C ALA A 44 9.27 0.44 -1.40
N CYS A 45 10.12 1.16 -0.67
CA CYS A 45 11.44 1.59 -1.14
C CYS A 45 12.33 0.39 -1.52
N THR A 46 12.47 -0.59 -0.62
CA THR A 46 13.28 -1.79 -0.88
C THR A 46 12.72 -2.66 -2.02
N SER A 47 11.39 -2.77 -2.12
CA SER A 47 10.74 -3.51 -3.22
C SER A 47 10.97 -2.84 -4.57
N TYR A 48 10.91 -1.51 -4.62
CA TYR A 48 11.23 -0.75 -5.84
C TYR A 48 12.68 -0.98 -6.27
N LEU A 49 13.63 -0.91 -5.34
CA LEU A 49 15.04 -1.16 -5.62
C LEU A 49 15.27 -2.58 -6.17
N ALA A 50 14.65 -3.58 -5.56
CA ALA A 50 14.73 -4.96 -6.04
C ALA A 50 14.12 -5.12 -7.44
N ALA A 51 12.98 -4.48 -7.71
CA ALA A 51 12.33 -4.50 -9.03
C ALA A 51 13.18 -3.82 -10.12
N LYS A 52 14.02 -2.84 -9.76
CA LYS A 52 14.99 -2.21 -10.65
C LYS A 52 16.30 -3.01 -10.81
N GLY A 53 16.43 -4.15 -10.14
CA GLY A 53 17.59 -5.03 -10.23
C GLY A 53 18.71 -4.71 -9.23
N TYR A 54 18.48 -3.83 -8.25
CA TYR A 54 19.47 -3.55 -7.22
C TYR A 54 19.48 -4.63 -6.14
N LYS A 55 20.66 -4.89 -5.59
CA LYS A 55 20.81 -5.76 -4.42
C LYS A 55 20.40 -5.00 -3.16
N VAL A 56 19.30 -5.41 -2.55
CA VAL A 56 18.82 -4.82 -1.29
C VAL A 56 19.59 -5.42 -0.11
N GLY A 57 20.64 -4.72 0.30
CA GLY A 57 21.44 -5.05 1.49
C GLY A 57 20.97 -4.33 2.76
N PRO A 58 21.66 -4.55 3.90
CA PRO A 58 21.37 -3.88 5.16
C PRO A 58 21.42 -2.35 5.08
N VAL A 59 22.35 -1.81 4.27
CA VAL A 59 22.50 -0.35 4.07
C VAL A 59 21.29 0.22 3.33
N ALA A 60 20.84 -0.43 2.25
CA ALA A 60 19.64 0.00 1.52
C ALA A 60 18.38 -0.06 2.41
N LYS A 61 18.26 -1.08 3.28
CA LYS A 61 17.15 -1.17 4.25
C LYS A 61 17.18 -0.02 5.26
N ARG A 62 18.36 0.34 5.76
CA ARG A 62 18.54 1.47 6.67
C ARG A 62 18.21 2.80 6.00
N ALA A 63 18.69 3.01 4.76
CA ALA A 63 18.39 4.20 3.96
C ALA A 63 16.87 4.38 3.77
N CYS A 64 16.20 3.31 3.34
CA CYS A 64 14.74 3.30 3.21
C CYS A 64 14.02 3.53 4.56
N ALA A 65 14.57 3.08 5.68
CA ALA A 65 14.00 3.31 7.00
C ALA A 65 14.15 4.78 7.46
N ALA A 66 15.20 5.47 7.02
CA ALA A 66 15.38 6.89 7.30
C ALA A 66 14.32 7.75 6.59
N ALA A 67 13.97 7.43 5.34
CA ALA A 67 12.92 8.13 4.60
C ALA A 67 11.51 7.90 5.18
N ALA A 68 11.23 6.72 5.74
CA ALA A 68 9.94 6.39 6.34
C ALA A 68 9.52 7.27 7.54
N GLY A 69 10.47 8.01 8.13
CA GLY A 69 10.18 8.98 9.19
C GLY A 69 9.44 10.23 8.70
N GLY A 70 9.39 10.48 7.39
CA GLY A 70 8.76 11.66 6.79
C GLY A 70 9.47 12.98 7.12
N GLU A 71 10.66 12.91 7.72
CA GLU A 71 11.48 14.05 8.08
C GLU A 71 12.32 14.46 6.86
N VAL A 72 12.39 15.76 6.55
CA VAL A 72 13.28 16.30 5.49
C VAL A 72 14.74 15.76 5.57
N PRO A 73 15.38 15.64 6.76
CA PRO A 73 16.70 15.01 6.83
C PRO A 73 16.69 13.51 6.46
N GLY A 74 15.57 12.81 6.64
CA GLY A 74 15.43 11.38 6.33
C GLY A 74 15.45 11.09 4.84
N ASP A 75 14.78 11.91 4.03
CA ASP A 75 14.71 11.73 2.57
C ASP A 75 16.06 12.04 1.90
N ALA A 76 16.70 13.15 2.30
CA ALA A 76 18.05 13.50 1.84
C ALA A 76 19.09 12.43 2.22
N THR A 77 19.02 11.91 3.45
CA THR A 77 19.90 10.82 3.90
C THR A 77 19.67 9.54 3.11
N CYS A 78 18.40 9.20 2.85
CA CYS A 78 18.03 8.05 2.03
C CYS A 78 18.64 8.17 0.62
N TRP A 79 18.50 9.34 -0.01
CA TRP A 79 19.03 9.56 -1.35
C TRP A 79 20.56 9.41 -1.39
N HIS A 80 21.27 10.07 -0.46
CA HIS A 80 22.72 9.99 -0.37
C HIS A 80 23.22 8.55 -0.16
N ASP A 81 22.65 7.83 0.82
CA ASP A 81 23.03 6.46 1.12
C ASP A 81 22.80 5.52 -0.08
N LEU A 82 21.70 5.70 -0.83
CA LEU A 82 21.42 4.87 -2.00
C LEU A 82 22.35 5.19 -3.18
N VAL A 83 22.67 6.47 -3.39
CA VAL A 83 23.62 6.88 -4.44
C VAL A 83 25.03 6.35 -4.16
N ASP A 84 25.48 6.37 -2.90
CA ASP A 84 26.76 5.79 -2.48
C ASP A 84 26.82 4.28 -2.69
N LEU A 85 25.66 3.59 -2.65
CA LEU A 85 25.54 2.17 -3.03
C LEU A 85 25.50 1.93 -4.54
N GLY A 86 25.64 2.98 -5.36
CA GLY A 86 25.59 2.90 -6.81
C GLY A 86 24.18 2.86 -7.40
N VAL A 87 23.14 3.20 -6.61
CA VAL A 87 21.79 3.41 -7.15
C VAL A 87 21.80 4.71 -7.97
N LYS A 88 21.14 4.69 -9.13
CA LYS A 88 21.04 5.90 -9.96
C LYS A 88 20.22 6.95 -9.21
N GLY A 89 20.62 8.22 -9.27
CA GLY A 89 19.95 9.32 -8.54
C GLY A 89 18.42 9.34 -8.72
N ASN A 90 17.93 9.20 -9.95
CA ASN A 90 16.48 9.16 -10.22
C ASN A 90 15.78 7.93 -9.62
N HIS A 91 16.49 6.80 -9.50
CA HIS A 91 15.97 5.62 -8.81
C HIS A 91 16.03 5.77 -7.30
N ALA A 92 17.02 6.48 -6.75
CA ALA A 92 17.11 6.77 -5.33
C ALA A 92 15.99 7.70 -4.89
N GLU A 93 15.77 8.81 -5.61
CA GLU A 93 14.69 9.77 -5.34
C GLU A 93 13.31 9.10 -5.37
N GLU A 94 13.03 8.33 -6.43
CA GLU A 94 11.79 7.57 -6.56
C GLU A 94 11.64 6.49 -5.48
N ALA A 95 12.74 5.85 -5.04
CA ALA A 95 12.70 4.87 -3.95
C ALA A 95 12.40 5.52 -2.61
N CYS A 96 13.06 6.64 -2.30
CA CYS A 96 12.90 7.37 -1.03
C CYS A 96 11.50 7.98 -0.91
N GLY A 97 10.94 8.56 -1.99
CA GLY A 97 9.56 9.06 -1.99
C GLY A 97 8.48 7.98 -1.88
N ARG A 98 8.85 6.70 -2.02
CA ARG A 98 7.99 5.54 -1.80
C ARG A 98 8.16 4.94 -0.38
N ALA A 99 9.21 5.31 0.33
CA ALA A 99 9.54 4.81 1.67
C ALA A 99 8.71 5.50 2.75
#